data_AF-A0A931PIZ5-F1
#
_entry.id   AF-A0A931PIZ5-F1
#
_cell.length_a   1.000
_cell.length_b   1.000
_cell.length_c   1.000
_cell.angle_alpha   90.00
_cell.angle_beta   90.00
_cell.angle_gamma   90.00
#
_symmetry.space_group_name_H-M   'P 1'
#
loop_
_entity.id
_entity.type
_entity.pdbx_description
1 polymer ?
#
loop_
_entity_poly.entity_id
_entity_poly.type
_entity_poly.pdbx_seq_one_letter_code
_entity_poly.pdbx_strand_id
1 'polypeptide(L)'
;MIARLLQARPATGPVLANPEDMLTQIRSAASGAQTAAEAEAAVAAWFDDPAGGFATAGYLGDTGAPPRRRIYETTVVDITARADAPALRDVMKAAAMASLASGGTPPLDRLERARLLQASGRQAASAAQPMATLQAGLGMAEASVADTRAALSARKTYITTARNDMVSADPFETATNLQAVQTALETHFTVIARLSHLRLSEYLR
;
A
#
# COMPACT_ATOMS: atom_id res chain seq x y z
N MET A 1 9.84 -0.79 1.65
CA MET A 1 8.61 -0.64 0.83
C MET A 1 7.42 -1.41 1.42
N ILE A 2 7.64 -2.60 2.01
CA ILE A 2 6.61 -3.44 2.67
C ILE A 2 5.94 -2.74 3.87
N ALA A 3 6.69 -1.96 4.67
CA ALA A 3 6.14 -1.26 5.85
C ALA A 3 5.09 -0.17 5.53
N ARG A 4 4.99 0.29 4.28
CA ARG A 4 4.09 1.38 3.88
C ARG A 4 2.72 0.90 3.38
N LEU A 5 2.60 -0.40 3.06
CA LEU A 5 1.37 -1.02 2.53
C LEU A 5 0.42 -1.52 3.63
N LEU A 6 0.90 -1.72 4.86
CA LEU A 6 0.12 -2.10 6.04
C LEU A 6 -0.60 -0.92 6.72
N GLN A 7 -0.42 0.30 6.22
CA GLN A 7 -0.88 1.52 6.85
C GLN A 7 -2.16 2.03 6.16
N ALA A 8 -3.32 1.64 6.69
CA ALA A 8 -4.63 2.10 6.20
C ALA A 8 -4.85 3.63 6.26
N ARG A 9 -4.00 4.35 6.98
CA ARG A 9 -3.72 5.79 6.94
C ARG A 9 -2.25 5.99 7.32
N PRO A 10 -1.60 7.13 6.99
CA PRO A 10 -0.36 7.48 7.64
C PRO A 10 -0.64 7.77 9.13
N ALA A 11 -0.72 6.71 9.94
CA ALA A 11 -0.51 6.82 11.37
C ALA A 11 0.99 7.02 11.53
N THR A 12 1.40 8.23 11.91
CA THR A 12 2.79 8.61 12.14
C THR A 12 3.31 8.02 13.46
N GLY A 13 3.05 6.73 13.72
CA GLY A 13 3.34 6.05 14.97
C GLY A 13 3.23 4.52 14.88
N PRO A 14 3.74 3.79 15.89
CA PRO A 14 3.64 2.34 15.94
C PRO A 14 2.17 1.90 16.05
N VAL A 15 1.79 0.85 15.30
CA VAL A 15 0.42 0.29 15.29
C VAL A 15 0.18 -0.75 16.39
N LEU A 16 1.25 -1.18 17.04
CA LEU A 16 1.24 -2.05 18.21
C LEU A 16 1.99 -1.33 19.34
N ALA A 17 1.56 -1.56 20.58
CA ALA A 17 2.29 -1.10 21.75
C ALA A 17 3.67 -1.77 21.88
N ASN A 18 4.47 -1.27 22.81
CA ASN A 18 5.76 -1.87 23.12
C ASN A 18 5.56 -3.34 23.60
N PRO A 19 6.29 -4.31 23.03
CA PRO A 19 6.18 -5.71 23.44
C PRO A 19 6.38 -5.95 24.93
N GLU A 20 7.28 -5.20 25.59
CA GLU A 20 7.54 -5.36 27.03
C GLU A 20 6.35 -4.86 27.87
N ASP A 21 5.67 -3.80 27.44
CA ASP A 21 4.47 -3.29 28.12
C ASP A 21 3.33 -4.30 27.97
N MET A 22 3.16 -4.86 26.77
CA MET A 22 2.17 -5.91 26.50
C MET A 22 2.45 -7.16 27.35
N LEU A 23 3.69 -7.65 27.38
CA LEU A 23 4.07 -8.80 28.20
C LEU A 23 3.90 -8.53 29.70
N THR A 24 4.18 -7.31 30.16
CA THR A 24 3.94 -6.91 31.55
C THR A 24 2.45 -7.00 31.91
N GLN A 25 1.57 -6.49 31.04
CA GLN A 25 0.12 -6.60 31.23
C GLN A 25 -0.37 -8.05 31.19
N ILE A 26 0.13 -8.85 30.25
CA ILE A 26 -0.23 -10.26 30.12
C ILE A 26 0.21 -11.05 31.36
N ARG A 27 1.42 -10.81 31.89
CA ARG A 27 1.90 -11.42 33.14
C ARG A 27 1.04 -11.02 34.33
N SER A 28 0.61 -9.76 34.40
CA SER A 28 -0.32 -9.29 35.43
C SER A 28 -1.67 -10.01 35.32
N ALA A 29 -2.25 -10.11 34.13
CA ALA A 29 -3.50 -10.82 33.88
C ALA A 29 -3.41 -12.33 34.22
N ALA A 30 -2.27 -12.95 33.92
CA ALA A 30 -2.05 -14.37 34.19
C ALA A 30 -1.55 -14.66 35.62
N SER A 31 -1.27 -13.65 36.45
CA SER A 31 -0.60 -13.81 37.75
C SER A 31 -1.34 -14.74 38.75
N GLY A 32 -2.67 -14.80 38.66
CA GLY A 32 -3.50 -15.68 39.49
C GLY A 32 -3.60 -17.13 39.01
N ALA A 33 -3.18 -17.42 37.78
CA ALA A 33 -3.33 -18.75 37.20
C ALA A 33 -2.44 -19.78 37.92
N GLN A 34 -3.04 -20.89 38.32
CA GLN A 34 -2.37 -22.03 38.95
C GLN A 34 -2.13 -23.17 37.97
N THR A 35 -2.84 -23.17 36.83
CA THR A 35 -2.73 -24.20 35.80
C THR A 35 -2.40 -23.60 34.43
N ALA A 36 -1.86 -24.42 33.53
CA ALA A 36 -1.61 -24.05 32.14
C ALA A 36 -2.89 -23.63 31.42
N ALA A 37 -4.02 -24.29 31.71
CA ALA A 37 -5.31 -23.96 31.12
C ALA A 37 -5.81 -22.58 31.58
N GLU A 38 -5.63 -22.24 32.85
CA GLU A 38 -5.95 -20.89 33.36
C GLU A 38 -5.05 -19.82 32.76
N ALA A 39 -3.76 -20.11 32.58
CA ALA A 39 -2.82 -19.19 31.93
C ALA A 39 -3.17 -18.99 30.44
N GLU A 40 -3.50 -20.06 29.71
CA GLU A 40 -3.98 -20.01 28.32
C GLU A 40 -5.26 -19.18 28.23
N ALA A 41 -6.23 -19.40 29.12
CA ALA A 41 -7.46 -18.64 29.17
C ALA A 41 -7.23 -17.15 29.47
N ALA A 42 -6.31 -16.82 30.39
CA ALA A 42 -5.96 -15.44 30.70
C ALA A 42 -5.32 -14.73 29.50
N VAL A 43 -4.43 -15.41 28.77
CA VAL A 43 -3.85 -14.88 27.53
C VAL A 43 -4.93 -14.70 26.46
N ALA A 44 -5.79 -15.70 26.26
CA ALA A 44 -6.88 -15.62 25.29
C ALA A 44 -7.83 -14.44 25.61
N ALA A 45 -8.24 -14.29 26.87
CA ALA A 45 -9.07 -13.18 27.32
C ALA A 45 -8.41 -11.82 27.07
N TRP A 46 -7.10 -11.69 27.32
CA TRP A 46 -6.39 -10.43 27.07
C TRP A 46 -6.37 -10.03 25.59
N PHE A 47 -6.28 -11.01 24.67
CA PHE A 47 -6.23 -10.77 23.23
C PHE A 47 -7.59 -10.71 22.51
N ASP A 48 -8.58 -11.50 22.95
CA ASP A 48 -9.84 -11.70 22.24
C ASP A 48 -11.01 -10.90 22.81
N ASP A 49 -10.94 -10.46 24.06
CA ASP A 49 -11.97 -9.59 24.63
C ASP A 49 -11.98 -8.23 23.88
N PRO A 50 -13.14 -7.79 23.33
CA PRO A 50 -13.28 -6.46 22.71
C PRO A 50 -12.94 -5.30 23.65
N ALA A 51 -13.05 -5.50 24.96
CA ALA A 51 -12.61 -4.57 26.02
C ALA A 51 -11.30 -5.00 26.69
N GLY A 52 -10.65 -6.04 26.17
CA GLY A 52 -9.40 -6.60 26.68
C GLY A 52 -8.19 -5.70 26.45
N GLY A 53 -7.05 -6.12 26.99
CA GLY A 53 -5.82 -5.34 26.94
C GLY A 53 -5.28 -5.16 25.52
N PHE A 54 -5.46 -6.13 24.63
CA PHE A 54 -5.06 -5.95 23.22
C PHE A 54 -5.87 -4.86 22.53
N ALA A 55 -7.20 -4.85 22.68
CA ALA A 55 -8.05 -3.85 22.01
C ALA A 55 -7.89 -2.44 22.59
N THR A 56 -7.60 -2.32 23.89
CA THR A 56 -7.55 -1.04 24.60
C THR A 56 -6.16 -0.41 24.68
N ALA A 57 -5.12 -1.23 24.82
CA ALA A 57 -3.74 -0.76 25.04
C ALA A 57 -2.72 -1.40 24.07
N GLY A 58 -2.96 -2.61 23.57
CA GLY A 58 -2.03 -3.34 22.71
C GLY A 58 -2.06 -2.90 21.25
N TYR A 59 -3.24 -2.61 20.72
CA TYR A 59 -3.46 -2.22 19.33
C TYR A 59 -3.70 -0.70 19.25
N LEU A 60 -2.80 -0.02 18.55
CA LEU A 60 -2.82 1.43 18.36
C LEU A 60 -3.22 1.82 16.93
N GLY A 61 -3.59 0.83 16.11
CA GLY A 61 -3.99 1.03 14.72
C GLY A 61 -5.47 1.40 14.57
N ASP A 62 -5.88 1.60 13.32
CA ASP A 62 -7.26 1.93 12.97
C ASP A 62 -8.18 0.70 13.03
N THR A 63 -9.23 0.78 13.85
CA THR A 63 -10.26 -0.26 13.98
C THR A 63 -11.40 -0.11 12.98
N GLY A 64 -11.36 0.92 12.13
CA GLY A 64 -12.34 1.15 11.07
C GLY A 64 -12.41 0.05 10.00
N ALA A 65 -13.26 0.25 8.99
CA ALA A 65 -13.35 -0.67 7.87
C ALA A 65 -12.01 -0.74 7.11
N PRO A 66 -11.61 -1.92 6.60
CA PRO A 66 -10.40 -2.05 5.79
C PRO A 66 -10.39 -1.03 4.65
N PRO A 67 -9.28 -0.33 4.44
CA PRO A 67 -9.21 0.71 3.42
C PRO A 67 -9.36 0.07 2.04
N ARG A 68 -10.33 0.58 1.29
CA ARG A 68 -10.56 0.17 -0.10
C ARG A 68 -9.88 1.17 -1.01
N ARG A 69 -9.04 0.69 -1.93
CA ARG A 69 -8.33 1.55 -2.89
C ARG A 69 -8.73 1.16 -4.30
N ARG A 70 -9.42 2.08 -4.99
CA ARG A 70 -9.67 1.95 -6.42
C ARG A 70 -8.36 2.23 -7.17
N ILE A 71 -7.87 1.24 -7.89
CA ILE A 71 -6.61 1.31 -8.64
C ILE A 71 -6.86 1.53 -10.14
N TYR A 72 -8.05 1.17 -10.63
CA TYR A 72 -8.49 1.44 -12.01
C TYR A 72 -10.01 1.48 -12.09
N GLU A 73 -10.58 1.96 -13.20
CA GLU A 73 -12.03 2.16 -13.48
C GLU A 73 -12.97 1.35 -12.56
N THR A 74 -12.92 0.02 -12.67
CA THR A 74 -13.71 -0.94 -11.88
C THR A 74 -12.87 -1.79 -10.91
N THR A 75 -11.55 -1.67 -10.95
CA THR A 75 -10.64 -2.47 -10.10
C THR A 75 -10.44 -1.81 -8.75
N VAL A 76 -10.98 -2.45 -7.71
CA VAL A 76 -10.83 -2.06 -6.31
C VAL A 76 -10.04 -3.14 -5.59
N VAL A 77 -9.03 -2.73 -4.84
CA VAL A 77 -8.23 -3.60 -3.98
C VAL A 77 -8.54 -3.28 -2.53
N ASP A 78 -8.87 -4.31 -1.78
CA ASP A 78 -9.09 -4.24 -0.33
C ASP A 78 -7.79 -4.59 0.39
N ILE A 79 -7.27 -3.69 1.21
CA ILE A 79 -6.06 -3.96 2.00
C ILE A 79 -6.50 -4.55 3.33
N THR A 80 -6.55 -5.88 3.38
CA THR A 80 -7.05 -6.64 4.53
C THR A 80 -5.97 -6.99 5.55
N ALA A 81 -4.69 -6.85 5.17
CA ALA A 81 -3.56 -7.10 6.07
C ALA A 81 -3.46 -5.98 7.12
N ARG A 82 -3.82 -6.31 8.37
CA ARG A 82 -3.81 -5.39 9.51
C ARG A 82 -3.21 -6.08 10.74
N ALA A 83 -2.60 -5.31 11.63
CA ALA A 83 -1.87 -5.86 12.78
C ALA A 83 -2.79 -6.45 13.88
N ASP A 84 -4.09 -6.19 13.82
CA ASP A 84 -5.11 -6.85 14.63
C ASP A 84 -5.73 -8.06 13.92
N ALA A 85 -5.26 -8.48 12.74
CA ALA A 85 -5.84 -9.61 12.04
C ALA A 85 -5.83 -10.86 12.94
N PRO A 86 -6.92 -11.66 12.99
CA PRO A 86 -7.03 -12.80 13.91
C PRO A 86 -5.83 -13.74 13.85
N ALA A 87 -5.38 -14.05 12.63
CA ALA A 87 -4.22 -14.89 12.40
C ALA A 87 -2.94 -14.33 13.07
N LEU A 88 -2.73 -13.01 13.04
CA LEU A 88 -1.55 -12.39 13.65
C LEU A 88 -1.68 -12.37 15.17
N ARG A 89 -2.90 -12.14 15.69
CA ARG A 89 -3.19 -12.26 17.12
C ARG A 89 -2.92 -13.67 17.63
N ASP A 90 -3.25 -14.70 16.86
CA ASP A 90 -3.01 -16.08 17.27
C ASP A 90 -1.52 -16.43 17.35
N VAL A 91 -0.70 -15.89 16.44
CA VAL A 91 0.77 -15.97 16.54
C VAL A 91 1.28 -15.24 17.79
N MET A 92 0.75 -14.04 18.07
CA MET A 92 1.14 -13.27 19.25
C MET A 92 0.73 -13.96 20.56
N LYS A 93 -0.45 -14.58 20.62
CA LYS A 93 -0.89 -15.41 21.76
C LYS A 93 0.07 -16.57 22.00
N ALA A 94 0.48 -17.27 20.94
CA ALA A 94 1.45 -18.36 21.05
C ALA A 94 2.78 -17.84 21.62
N ALA A 95 3.32 -16.76 21.08
CA ALA A 95 4.55 -16.15 21.60
C ALA A 95 4.42 -15.70 23.06
N ALA A 96 3.28 -15.14 23.44
CA ALA A 96 2.99 -14.75 24.82
C ALA A 96 2.97 -15.96 25.76
N MET A 97 2.29 -17.05 25.38
CA MET A 97 2.26 -18.29 26.17
C MET A 97 3.66 -18.90 26.37
N ALA A 98 4.48 -18.94 25.31
CA ALA A 98 5.88 -19.38 25.42
C ALA A 98 6.71 -18.48 26.36
N SER A 99 6.47 -17.17 26.31
CA SER A 99 7.12 -16.22 27.22
C SER A 99 6.70 -16.44 28.67
N LEU A 100 5.42 -16.69 28.95
CA LEU A 100 4.94 -17.00 30.30
C LEU A 100 5.54 -18.31 30.85
N ALA A 101 5.67 -19.35 30.01
CA ALA A 101 6.26 -20.61 30.41
C ALA A 101 7.74 -20.48 30.86
N SER A 102 8.47 -19.51 30.30
CA SER A 102 9.88 -19.23 30.61
C SER A 102 10.09 -18.14 31.67
N GLY A 103 9.18 -17.17 31.77
CA GLY A 103 9.32 -15.94 32.58
C GLY A 103 9.02 -16.06 34.07
N GLY A 104 8.66 -17.26 34.56
CA GLY A 104 8.48 -17.52 36.00
C GLY A 104 7.21 -16.96 36.64
N THR A 105 6.42 -16.16 35.91
CA THR A 105 5.07 -15.72 36.29
C THR A 105 4.10 -16.14 35.17
N PRO A 106 2.98 -16.81 35.47
CA PRO A 106 2.52 -17.28 36.80
C PRO A 106 3.45 -18.32 37.44
N PRO A 107 3.36 -18.55 38.77
CA PRO A 107 4.19 -19.51 39.51
C PRO A 107 3.79 -20.97 39.22
N LEU A 108 3.78 -21.33 37.95
CA LEU A 108 3.45 -22.66 37.46
C LEU A 108 4.56 -23.65 37.84
N ASP A 109 4.16 -24.87 38.19
CA ASP A 109 5.09 -25.98 38.38
C ASP A 109 5.73 -26.43 37.05
N ARG A 110 6.68 -27.37 37.10
CA ARG A 110 7.36 -27.85 35.90
C ARG A 110 6.41 -28.51 34.89
N LEU A 111 5.41 -29.23 35.37
CA LEU A 111 4.46 -29.96 34.53
C LEU A 111 3.52 -28.98 33.81
N GLU A 112 2.98 -28.00 34.52
CA GLU A 112 2.13 -26.94 33.98
C GLU A 112 2.90 -26.04 33.02
N ARG A 113 4.17 -25.74 33.28
CA ARG A 113 5.03 -25.03 32.29
C ARG A 113 5.19 -25.82 30.99
N ALA A 114 5.42 -27.13 31.09
CA ALA A 114 5.53 -27.99 29.91
C ALA A 114 4.20 -28.06 29.13
N ARG A 115 3.06 -28.13 29.84
CA ARG A 115 1.71 -28.08 29.25
C ARG A 115 1.46 -26.75 28.55
N LEU A 116 1.83 -25.63 29.17
CA LEU A 116 1.67 -24.29 28.58
C LEU A 116 2.55 -24.13 27.32
N LEU A 117 3.77 -24.65 27.34
CA LEU A 117 4.65 -24.64 26.16
C LEU A 117 4.10 -25.52 25.04
N GLN A 118 3.51 -26.67 25.36
CA GLN A 118 2.83 -27.52 24.38
C GLN A 118 1.59 -26.81 23.79
N ALA A 119 0.78 -26.15 24.62
CA ALA A 119 -0.36 -25.35 24.18
C ALA A 119 0.07 -24.21 23.26
N SER A 120 1.15 -23.50 23.61
CA SER A 120 1.80 -22.51 22.76
C SER A 120 2.20 -23.08 21.40
N GLY A 121 2.84 -24.24 21.37
CA GLY A 121 3.24 -24.90 20.12
C GLY A 121 2.04 -25.26 19.23
N ARG A 122 0.98 -25.80 19.83
CA ARG A 122 -0.28 -26.11 19.14
C ARG A 122 -0.93 -24.85 18.58
N GLN A 123 -0.97 -23.77 19.36
CA GLN A 123 -1.51 -22.49 18.91
C GLN A 123 -0.70 -21.92 17.73
N ALA A 124 0.63 -21.92 17.82
CA ALA A 124 1.51 -21.49 16.73
C ALA A 124 1.29 -22.31 15.45
N ALA A 125 1.18 -23.64 15.58
CA ALA A 125 0.91 -24.51 14.44
C ALA A 125 -0.47 -24.23 13.82
N SER A 126 -1.49 -24.00 14.64
CA SER A 126 -2.84 -23.67 14.16
C SER A 126 -2.91 -22.33 13.42
N ALA A 127 -2.05 -21.37 13.80
CA ALA A 127 -1.98 -20.05 13.18
C ALA A 127 -1.29 -20.06 11.79
N ALA A 128 -0.58 -21.13 11.43
CA ALA A 128 0.17 -21.22 10.18
C ALA A 128 -0.72 -21.13 8.93
N GLN A 129 -1.85 -21.86 8.91
CA GLN A 129 -2.77 -21.85 7.76
C GLN A 129 -3.51 -20.50 7.60
N PRO A 130 -4.07 -19.89 8.67
CA PRO A 130 -4.59 -18.53 8.59
C PRO A 130 -3.55 -17.49 8.15
N MET A 131 -2.30 -17.62 8.60
CA MET A 131 -1.19 -16.77 8.16
C MET A 131 -0.89 -16.92 6.67
N ALA A 132 -0.81 -18.15 6.17
CA ALA A 132 -0.60 -18.41 4.74
C ALA A 132 -1.76 -17.83 3.90
N THR A 133 -3.00 -17.93 4.40
CA THR A 133 -4.18 -17.34 3.74
C THR A 133 -4.08 -15.81 3.69
N LEU A 134 -3.67 -15.18 4.80
CA LEU A 134 -3.47 -13.72 4.84
C LEU A 134 -2.37 -13.27 3.88
N GLN A 135 -1.25 -14.00 3.83
CA GLN A 135 -0.15 -13.75 2.91
C GLN A 135 -0.58 -13.92 1.45
N ALA A 136 -1.34 -14.97 1.15
CA ALA A 136 -1.87 -15.20 -0.19
C ALA A 136 -2.82 -14.08 -0.63
N GLY A 137 -3.72 -13.62 0.27
CA GLY A 137 -4.61 -12.50 0.00
C GLY A 137 -3.86 -11.20 -0.30
N LEU A 138 -2.79 -10.92 0.47
CA LEU A 138 -1.91 -9.78 0.20
C LEU A 138 -1.20 -9.93 -1.15
N GLY A 139 -0.66 -11.12 -1.46
CA GLY A 139 0.02 -11.39 -2.73
C GLY A 139 -0.91 -11.22 -3.94
N MET A 140 -2.18 -11.65 -3.84
CA MET A 140 -3.18 -11.44 -4.89
C MET A 140 -3.49 -9.96 -5.10
N ALA A 141 -3.60 -9.18 -4.01
CA ALA A 141 -3.76 -7.74 -4.08
C ALA A 141 -2.55 -7.05 -4.75
N GLU A 142 -1.34 -7.45 -4.38
CA GLU A 142 -0.09 -6.95 -4.98
C GLU A 142 0.00 -7.29 -6.48
N ALA A 143 -0.37 -8.51 -6.87
CA ALA A 143 -0.42 -8.94 -8.26
C ALA A 143 -1.42 -8.10 -9.08
N SER A 144 -2.63 -7.89 -8.57
CA SER A 144 -3.65 -7.05 -9.23
C SER A 144 -3.18 -5.60 -9.44
N VAL A 145 -2.47 -5.04 -8.46
CA VAL A 145 -1.84 -3.72 -8.57
C VAL A 145 -0.74 -3.71 -9.64
N ALA A 146 0.10 -4.74 -9.69
CA ALA A 146 1.18 -4.87 -10.66
C ALA A 146 0.63 -4.96 -12.10
N ASP A 147 -0.37 -5.80 -12.33
CA ASP A 147 -1.02 -5.96 -13.63
C ASP A 147 -1.67 -4.66 -14.10
N THR A 148 -2.41 -4.01 -13.21
CA THR A 148 -3.04 -2.71 -13.48
C THR A 148 -1.99 -1.65 -13.83
N ARG A 149 -0.87 -1.61 -13.11
CA ARG A 149 0.22 -0.68 -13.38
C ARG A 149 0.86 -0.94 -14.75
N ALA A 150 1.04 -2.20 -15.13
CA ALA A 150 1.57 -2.56 -16.44
C ALA A 150 0.63 -2.11 -17.58
N ALA A 151 -0.68 -2.37 -17.43
CA ALA A 151 -1.70 -1.94 -18.38
C ALA A 151 -1.76 -0.40 -18.51
N LEU A 152 -1.72 0.32 -17.40
CA LEU A 152 -1.69 1.79 -17.38
C LEU A 152 -0.43 2.35 -18.06
N SER A 153 0.72 1.70 -17.87
CA SER A 153 1.96 2.10 -18.54
C SER A 153 1.86 1.92 -20.06
N ALA A 154 1.37 0.77 -20.52
CA ALA A 154 1.16 0.51 -21.95
C ALA A 154 0.17 1.52 -22.57
N ARG A 155 -0.93 1.81 -21.86
CA ARG A 155 -1.93 2.80 -22.28
C ARG A 155 -1.35 4.21 -22.37
N LYS A 156 -0.52 4.60 -21.40
CA LYS A 156 0.17 5.89 -21.41
C LYS A 156 1.10 6.01 -22.63
N THR A 157 1.87 4.96 -22.95
CA THR A 157 2.72 4.94 -24.14
C THR A 157 1.89 5.09 -25.41
N TYR A 158 0.84 4.29 -25.57
CA TYR A 158 -0.05 4.37 -26.74
C TYR A 158 -0.65 5.77 -26.92
N ILE A 159 -1.21 6.36 -25.86
CA ILE A 159 -1.78 7.71 -25.92
C ILE A 159 -0.70 8.76 -26.25
N THR A 160 0.51 8.60 -25.72
CA THR A 160 1.62 9.53 -26.01
C THR A 160 2.04 9.45 -27.47
N THR A 161 2.14 8.23 -28.03
CA THR A 161 2.43 8.01 -29.45
C THR A 161 1.31 8.58 -30.32
N ALA A 162 0.05 8.23 -30.07
CA ALA A 162 -1.08 8.75 -30.85
C ALA A 162 -1.17 10.28 -30.79
N ARG A 163 -0.89 10.89 -29.62
CA ARG A 163 -0.81 12.36 -29.51
C ARG A 163 0.33 12.93 -30.34
N ASN A 164 1.51 12.30 -30.30
CA ASN A 164 2.63 12.74 -31.11
C ASN A 164 2.32 12.60 -32.60
N ASP A 165 1.66 11.53 -33.03
CA ASP A 165 1.25 11.35 -34.44
C ASP A 165 0.22 12.41 -34.87
N MET A 166 -0.69 12.83 -33.98
CA MET A 166 -1.69 13.87 -34.26
C MET A 166 -1.11 15.29 -34.27
N VAL A 167 -0.05 15.55 -33.50
CA VAL A 167 0.49 16.92 -33.30
C VAL A 167 1.80 17.14 -34.07
N SER A 168 2.50 16.08 -34.49
CA SER A 168 3.73 16.21 -35.25
C SER A 168 3.43 16.69 -36.66
N ALA A 169 4.00 17.83 -37.04
CA ALA A 169 4.10 18.25 -38.42
C ALA A 169 5.39 17.70 -39.03
N ASP A 170 5.34 17.25 -40.29
CA ASP A 170 6.55 16.83 -41.00
C ASP A 170 7.45 18.06 -41.23
N PRO A 171 8.71 18.06 -40.75
CA PRO A 171 9.63 19.20 -40.92
C PRO A 171 9.92 19.53 -42.38
N PHE A 172 9.96 18.54 -43.27
CA PHE A 172 10.22 18.75 -44.70
C PHE A 172 9.01 19.38 -45.39
N GLU A 173 7.81 18.85 -45.15
CA GLU A 173 6.58 19.44 -45.68
C GLU A 173 6.37 20.86 -45.15
N THR A 174 6.60 21.05 -43.84
CA THR A 174 6.53 22.38 -43.21
C THR A 174 7.55 23.34 -43.81
N ALA A 175 8.79 22.91 -44.04
CA ALA A 175 9.83 23.72 -44.66
C ALA A 175 9.50 24.07 -46.12
N THR A 176 8.99 23.11 -46.90
CA THR A 176 8.55 23.33 -48.29
C THR A 176 7.40 24.34 -48.33
N ASN A 177 6.40 24.19 -47.46
CA ASN A 177 5.29 25.13 -47.36
C ASN A 177 5.77 26.54 -46.93
N LEU A 178 6.71 26.63 -45.98
CA LEU A 178 7.30 27.90 -45.56
C LEU A 178 8.06 28.59 -46.71
N GLN A 179 8.86 27.82 -47.47
CA GLN A 179 9.61 28.31 -48.62
C GLN A 179 8.68 28.82 -49.73
N ALA A 180 7.58 28.10 -49.98
CA ALA A 180 6.57 28.51 -50.95
C ALA A 180 5.89 29.83 -50.54
N VAL A 181 5.51 29.97 -49.26
CA VAL A 181 4.94 31.21 -48.71
C VAL A 181 5.93 32.36 -48.78
N GLN A 182 7.21 32.13 -48.47
CA GLN A 182 8.26 33.13 -48.58
C GLN A 182 8.45 33.61 -50.02
N THR A 183 8.49 32.69 -50.98
CA THR A 183 8.61 33.02 -52.41
C THR A 183 7.41 33.84 -52.90
N ALA A 184 6.19 33.50 -52.45
CA ALA A 184 4.99 34.26 -52.77
C ALA A 184 5.03 35.69 -52.19
N LEU A 185 5.52 35.85 -50.95
CA LEU A 185 5.74 37.16 -50.32
C LEU A 185 6.78 38.00 -51.08
N GLU A 186 7.93 37.43 -51.41
CA GLU A 186 8.98 38.08 -52.20
C GLU A 186 8.46 38.56 -53.56
N THR A 187 7.66 37.72 -54.22
CA THR A 187 7.01 38.06 -55.49
C THR A 187 6.04 39.23 -55.31
N HIS A 188 5.21 39.20 -54.27
CA HIS A 188 4.22 40.25 -54.00
C HIS A 188 4.91 41.60 -53.72
N PHE A 189 5.96 41.62 -52.89
CA PHE A 189 6.74 42.82 -52.63
C PHE A 189 7.46 43.34 -53.87
N THR A 190 7.99 42.46 -54.72
CA THR A 190 8.61 42.84 -55.98
C THR A 190 7.60 43.53 -56.92
N VAL A 191 6.38 43.00 -57.00
CA VAL A 191 5.29 43.60 -57.78
C VAL A 191 4.90 44.97 -57.22
N ILE A 192 4.73 45.11 -55.90
CA ILE A 192 4.43 46.38 -55.25
C ILE A 192 5.51 47.42 -55.53
N ALA A 193 6.79 47.06 -55.37
CA ALA A 193 7.92 47.95 -55.61
C ALA A 193 7.97 48.42 -57.07
N ARG A 194 7.68 47.54 -58.03
CA ARG A 194 7.60 47.90 -59.45
C ARG A 194 6.44 48.86 -59.71
N LEU A 195 5.29 48.64 -59.09
CA LEU A 195 4.12 49.53 -59.20
C LEU A 195 4.39 50.92 -58.60
N SER A 196 5.08 51.00 -57.45
CA SER A 196 5.46 52.28 -56.85
C SER A 196 6.48 53.05 -57.68
N HIS A 197 7.46 52.36 -58.28
CA HIS A 197 8.42 52.98 -59.19
C HIS A 197 7.77 53.50 -60.48
N LEU A 198 6.80 52.78 -61.04
CA LEU A 198 6.03 53.25 -62.20
C LEU A 198 5.25 54.52 -61.87
N ARG A 199 4.55 54.58 -60.72
CA ARG A 199 3.84 55.79 -60.28
C ARG A 199 4.77 56.99 -60.07
N LEU A 200 5.99 56.79 -59.56
CA LEU A 200 6.97 57.87 -59.41
C LEU A 200 7.48 58.38 -60.77
N SER A 201 7.72 57.47 -61.72
CA SER A 201 8.15 57.85 -63.08
C SER A 201 7.08 58.62 -63.85
N GLU A 202 5.81 58.34 -63.58
CA GLU A 202 4.66 59.03 -64.18
C GLU A 202 4.45 60.43 -63.59
N TYR A 203 4.84 60.65 -62.34
CA TYR A 203 4.79 61.98 -61.67
C TYR A 203 5.93 62.92 -62.06
N LEU A 204 7.09 62.40 -62.49
CA LEU A 204 8.26 63.20 -62.89
C LEU A 204 8.28 63.59 -64.37
N ARG A 205 7.17 63.43 -65.08
CA ARG A 205 7.04 63.70 -66.51
C ARG A 205 6.13 64.89 -66.80
#